data_AF-A0A6J7QT99-F1
#
_entry.id   AF-A0A6J7QT99-F1
#
_cell.length_a   1.000
_cell.length_b   1.000
_cell.length_c   1.000
_cell.angle_alpha   90.00
_cell.angle_beta   90.00
_cell.angle_gamma   90.00
#
_symmetry.space_group_name_H-M   'P 1'
#
loop_
_entity.id
_entity.type
_entity.pdbx_description
1 polymer ?
#
loop_
_entity_poly.entity_id
_entity_poly.type
_entity_poly.pdbx_seq_one_letter_code
_entity_poly.pdbx_strand_id
1 'polypeptide(L)'
;MARIRKDSQEHLTLADSVERWGRLRGISSDPYISTLVADLRERKNLTMWATLNPMEYLPQPAIESGARAIVWTRRLTVIRNVLVFLPVALTWYAVGQATTAFSQYVADNGTDVVNFLDFWQNGYDILAKEWTISNVATLDFLIIFVVIALTLVVSIQGRKGAELQDRAEREIEAERVKVAMEIAGYLHDKRALSNLTLNATLTNAINKLLNATHSIESTTKALEKTTKKFPVAKREDDFSSFDFSLGTPVKAARNSKRSSRGK
;
A
#
# COMPACT_ATOMS: atom_id res chain seq x y z
N MET A 1 -16.43 -39.00 -13.25
CA MET A 1 -16.43 -38.20 -14.50
C MET A 1 -16.72 -36.70 -14.30
N ALA A 2 -17.55 -36.28 -13.33
CA ALA A 2 -17.86 -34.86 -13.11
C ALA A 2 -16.67 -33.98 -12.66
N ARG A 3 -15.74 -34.50 -11.84
CA ARG A 3 -14.55 -33.78 -11.36
C ARG A 3 -13.55 -33.40 -12.47
N ILE A 4 -13.43 -34.24 -13.51
CA ILE A 4 -12.47 -34.06 -14.61
C ILE A 4 -12.96 -32.97 -15.60
N ARG A 5 -14.28 -32.84 -15.81
CA ARG A 5 -14.85 -31.76 -16.64
C ARG A 5 -14.70 -30.39 -15.98
N LYS A 6 -14.75 -30.31 -14.64
CA LYS A 6 -14.68 -29.07 -13.88
C LYS A 6 -13.30 -28.41 -14.00
N ASP A 7 -12.24 -29.17 -13.74
CA ASP A 7 -10.84 -28.73 -13.89
C ASP A 7 -10.53 -28.30 -15.35
N SER A 8 -11.18 -28.95 -16.32
CA SER A 8 -11.04 -28.59 -17.74
C SER A 8 -11.70 -27.26 -18.14
N GLN A 9 -12.47 -26.57 -17.29
CA GLN A 9 -13.06 -25.26 -17.64
C GLN A 9 -12.62 -24.12 -16.74
N GLU A 10 -11.90 -24.40 -15.64
CA GLU A 10 -11.45 -23.38 -14.68
C GLU A 10 -10.57 -22.29 -15.32
N HIS A 11 -9.65 -22.67 -16.22
CA HIS A 11 -8.84 -21.74 -17.01
C HIS A 11 -9.67 -20.73 -17.83
N LEU A 12 -10.80 -21.14 -18.41
CA LEU A 12 -11.68 -20.26 -19.20
C LEU A 12 -12.47 -19.35 -18.27
N THR A 13 -12.97 -19.87 -17.16
CA THR A 13 -13.69 -19.05 -16.18
C THR A 13 -12.80 -17.97 -15.56
N LEU A 14 -11.52 -18.29 -15.30
CA LEU A 14 -10.55 -17.31 -14.85
C LEU A 14 -10.23 -16.28 -15.94
N ALA A 15 -9.99 -16.74 -17.17
CA ALA A 15 -9.74 -15.84 -18.30
C ALA A 15 -10.89 -14.84 -18.50
N ASP A 16 -12.14 -15.30 -18.41
CA ASP A 16 -13.32 -14.45 -18.52
C ASP A 16 -13.46 -13.48 -17.33
N SER A 17 -13.07 -13.89 -16.11
CA SER A 17 -13.06 -13.02 -14.92
C SER A 17 -12.05 -11.87 -15.09
N VAL A 18 -10.81 -12.22 -15.46
CA VAL A 18 -9.71 -11.28 -15.66
C VAL A 18 -10.01 -10.32 -16.81
N GLU A 19 -10.54 -10.84 -17.93
CA GLU A 19 -10.91 -10.02 -19.08
C GLU A 19 -12.06 -9.06 -18.75
N ARG A 20 -13.08 -9.53 -18.01
CA ARG A 20 -14.20 -8.70 -17.57
C ARG A 20 -13.72 -7.57 -16.67
N TRP A 21 -12.88 -7.89 -15.68
CA TRP A 21 -12.27 -6.87 -14.83
C TRP A 21 -11.48 -5.85 -15.65
N GLY A 22 -10.67 -6.33 -16.59
CA GLY A 22 -9.89 -5.45 -17.46
C GLY A 22 -10.76 -4.51 -18.30
N ARG A 23 -11.88 -5.01 -18.85
CA ARG A 23 -12.82 -4.21 -19.64
C ARG A 23 -13.55 -3.17 -18.80
N LEU A 24 -14.01 -3.55 -17.61
CA LEU A 24 -14.71 -2.66 -16.68
C LEU A 24 -13.83 -1.49 -16.23
N ARG A 25 -12.51 -1.72 -16.13
CA ARG A 25 -11.53 -0.75 -15.63
C ARG A 25 -10.70 -0.10 -16.74
N GLY A 26 -11.02 -0.34 -18.02
CA GLY A 26 -10.36 0.30 -19.16
C GLY A 26 -8.90 -0.12 -19.38
N ILE A 27 -8.48 -1.25 -18.82
CA ILE A 27 -7.10 -1.77 -18.83
C ILE A 27 -6.97 -3.08 -19.61
N SER A 28 -7.95 -3.41 -20.46
CA SER A 28 -7.89 -4.59 -21.34
C SER A 28 -6.70 -4.58 -22.31
N SER A 29 -6.21 -3.39 -22.67
CA SER A 29 -5.04 -3.22 -23.54
C SER A 29 -3.72 -3.36 -22.80
N ASP A 30 -3.74 -3.52 -21.47
CA ASP A 30 -2.53 -3.72 -20.69
C ASP A 30 -1.81 -5.01 -21.14
N PRO A 31 -0.49 -4.99 -21.37
CA PRO A 31 0.26 -6.16 -21.82
C PRO A 31 0.13 -7.35 -20.87
N TYR A 32 0.11 -7.12 -19.54
CA TYR A 32 -0.03 -8.20 -18.56
C TYR A 32 -1.39 -8.88 -18.69
N ILE A 33 -2.47 -8.10 -18.77
CA ILE A 33 -3.84 -8.62 -18.82
C ILE A 33 -4.12 -9.32 -20.15
N SER A 34 -3.77 -8.70 -21.26
CA SER A 34 -4.01 -9.26 -22.60
C SER A 34 -3.26 -10.57 -22.82
N THR A 35 -1.98 -10.64 -22.43
CA THR A 35 -1.17 -11.86 -22.58
C THR A 35 -1.58 -12.95 -21.61
N LEU A 36 -1.89 -12.63 -20.35
CA LEU A 36 -2.38 -13.59 -19.36
C LEU A 36 -3.71 -14.20 -19.82
N VAL A 37 -4.66 -13.41 -20.31
CA VAL A 37 -5.95 -13.91 -20.80
C VAL A 37 -5.76 -14.83 -22.01
N ALA A 38 -4.88 -14.47 -22.95
CA ALA A 38 -4.56 -15.31 -24.09
C ALA A 38 -3.94 -16.66 -23.67
N ASP A 39 -2.93 -16.61 -22.80
CA ASP A 39 -2.23 -17.80 -22.31
C ASP A 39 -3.13 -18.69 -21.42
N LEU A 40 -4.05 -18.10 -20.66
CA LEU A 40 -5.07 -18.85 -19.93
C LEU A 40 -6.03 -19.57 -20.87
N ARG A 41 -6.51 -18.91 -21.94
CA ARG A 41 -7.41 -19.51 -22.93
C ARG A 41 -6.74 -20.63 -23.73
N GLU A 42 -5.48 -20.44 -24.10
CA GLU A 42 -4.69 -21.42 -24.87
C GLU A 42 -4.00 -22.47 -23.99
N ARG A 43 -4.07 -22.34 -22.65
CA ARG A 43 -3.34 -23.14 -21.65
C ARG A 43 -1.83 -23.17 -21.89
N LYS A 44 -1.26 -22.05 -22.33
CA LYS A 44 0.18 -21.91 -22.58
C LYS A 44 0.85 -21.16 -21.44
N ASN A 45 2.15 -21.41 -21.27
CA ASN A 45 3.02 -20.69 -20.33
C ASN A 45 2.52 -20.60 -18.87
N LEU A 46 1.58 -21.43 -18.44
CA LEU A 46 0.97 -21.37 -17.10
C LEU A 46 2.02 -21.47 -15.99
N THR A 47 3.08 -22.24 -16.22
CA THR A 47 4.23 -22.34 -15.31
C THR A 47 4.97 -21.02 -15.14
N MET A 48 5.14 -20.23 -16.22
CA MET A 48 5.79 -18.93 -16.18
C MET A 48 4.90 -17.91 -15.46
N TRP A 49 3.60 -17.89 -15.75
CA TRP A 49 2.66 -17.05 -15.01
C TRP A 49 2.61 -17.37 -13.52
N ALA A 50 2.78 -18.64 -13.15
CA ALA A 50 2.78 -19.08 -11.77
C ALA A 50 4.01 -18.63 -10.95
N THR A 51 5.11 -18.25 -11.61
CA THR A 51 6.27 -17.64 -10.93
C THR A 51 6.08 -16.15 -10.67
N LEU A 52 5.24 -15.48 -11.45
CA LEU A 52 4.90 -14.08 -11.26
C LEU A 52 3.91 -13.93 -10.09
N ASN A 53 4.07 -12.88 -9.30
CA ASN A 53 3.13 -12.55 -8.23
C ASN A 53 2.02 -11.64 -8.79
N PRO A 54 0.76 -12.09 -8.91
CA PRO A 54 -0.30 -11.27 -9.47
C PRO A 54 -0.52 -9.97 -8.68
N MET A 55 -0.26 -9.97 -7.37
CA MET A 55 -0.39 -8.75 -6.56
C MET A 55 0.59 -7.65 -6.97
N GLU A 56 1.75 -8.02 -7.51
CA GLU A 56 2.80 -7.06 -7.90
C GLU A 56 2.63 -6.60 -9.33
N TYR A 57 2.23 -7.50 -10.24
CA TYR A 57 2.19 -7.24 -11.67
C TYR A 57 0.81 -6.86 -12.21
N LEU A 58 -0.28 -7.03 -11.45
CA LEU A 58 -1.59 -6.51 -11.88
C LEU A 58 -1.53 -4.98 -11.98
N PRO A 59 -1.96 -4.40 -13.12
CA PRO A 59 -2.00 -2.95 -13.29
C PRO A 59 -2.97 -2.30 -12.31
N GLN A 60 -2.68 -1.06 -11.93
CA GLN A 60 -3.55 -0.25 -11.08
C GLN A 60 -4.51 0.55 -11.95
N PRO A 61 -5.84 0.33 -11.83
CA PRO A 61 -6.82 1.13 -12.55
C PRO A 61 -6.75 2.62 -12.17
N ALA A 62 -7.00 3.49 -13.14
CA ALA A 62 -7.14 4.92 -12.85
C ALA A 62 -8.43 5.19 -12.05
N ILE A 63 -8.33 6.03 -11.04
CA ILE A 63 -9.48 6.46 -10.22
C ILE A 63 -10.05 7.73 -10.86
N GLU A 64 -11.14 7.59 -11.63
CA GLU A 64 -11.81 8.73 -12.26
C GLU A 64 -12.86 9.40 -11.36
N SER A 65 -13.35 8.68 -10.35
CA SER A 65 -14.33 9.18 -9.38
C SER A 65 -13.74 10.31 -8.54
N GLY A 66 -14.46 11.43 -8.47
CA GLY A 66 -14.02 12.61 -7.71
C GLY A 66 -13.04 13.53 -8.45
N ALA A 67 -12.48 13.13 -9.60
CA ALA A 67 -11.49 13.92 -10.34
C ALA A 67 -12.01 15.32 -10.71
N ARG A 68 -13.25 15.42 -11.21
CA ARG A 68 -13.88 16.72 -11.54
C ARG A 68 -14.07 17.60 -10.30
N ALA A 69 -14.48 17.01 -9.18
CA ALA A 69 -14.68 17.74 -7.92
C ALA A 69 -13.35 18.27 -7.37
N ILE A 70 -12.27 17.51 -7.50
CA ILE A 70 -10.91 17.92 -7.12
C ILE A 70 -10.44 19.09 -7.96
N VAL A 71 -10.59 19.03 -9.30
CA VAL A 71 -10.21 20.12 -10.20
C VAL A 71 -11.00 21.40 -9.88
N TRP A 72 -12.31 21.28 -9.66
CA TRP A 72 -13.15 22.41 -9.26
C TRP A 72 -12.72 23.00 -7.91
N THR A 73 -12.49 22.16 -6.91
CA THR A 73 -12.02 22.61 -5.59
C THR A 73 -10.70 23.35 -5.71
N ARG A 74 -9.75 22.83 -6.51
CA ARG A 74 -8.46 23.48 -6.77
C ARG A 74 -8.62 24.86 -7.41
N ARG A 75 -9.51 25.00 -8.40
CA ARG A 75 -9.80 26.29 -9.03
C ARG A 75 -10.40 27.29 -8.03
N LEU A 76 -11.40 26.85 -7.25
CA LEU A 76 -12.02 27.69 -6.23
C LEU A 76 -11.02 28.13 -5.15
N THR A 77 -10.08 27.25 -4.75
CA THR A 77 -8.99 27.62 -3.84
C THR A 77 -8.10 28.72 -4.41
N VAL A 78 -7.72 28.63 -5.70
CA VAL A 78 -6.90 29.68 -6.35
C VAL A 78 -7.67 31.01 -6.39
N ILE A 79 -8.94 30.98 -6.81
CA ILE A 79 -9.79 32.17 -6.85
C ILE A 79 -9.89 32.78 -5.45
N ARG A 80 -10.18 31.97 -4.43
CA ARG A 80 -10.26 32.40 -3.03
C ARG A 80 -8.96 33.05 -2.55
N ASN A 81 -7.81 32.48 -2.89
CA ASN A 81 -6.52 33.01 -2.48
C ASN A 81 -6.22 34.38 -3.10
N VAL A 82 -6.60 34.59 -4.36
CA VAL A 82 -6.45 35.90 -5.02
C VAL A 82 -7.46 36.90 -4.45
N LEU A 83 -8.71 36.48 -4.25
CA LEU A 83 -9.81 37.34 -3.82
C LEU A 83 -9.65 37.87 -2.39
N VAL A 84 -8.88 37.19 -1.53
CA VAL A 84 -8.48 37.69 -0.19
C VAL A 84 -7.74 39.02 -0.26
N PHE A 85 -7.03 39.32 -1.35
CA PHE A 85 -6.31 40.58 -1.52
C PHE A 85 -7.16 41.69 -2.16
N LEU A 86 -8.33 41.35 -2.70
CA LEU A 86 -9.20 42.29 -3.41
C LEU A 86 -9.67 43.45 -2.52
N PRO A 87 -10.07 43.26 -1.24
CA PRO A 87 -10.48 44.38 -0.38
C PRO A 87 -9.35 45.38 -0.15
N VAL A 88 -8.13 44.88 0.07
CA VAL A 88 -6.96 45.74 0.26
C VAL A 88 -6.66 46.51 -1.03
N ALA A 89 -6.71 45.85 -2.19
CA ALA A 89 -6.50 46.54 -3.47
C ALA A 89 -7.58 47.62 -3.72
N LEU A 90 -8.84 47.32 -3.40
CA LEU A 90 -9.96 48.26 -3.57
C LEU A 90 -9.80 49.50 -2.69
N THR A 91 -9.51 49.32 -1.40
CA THR A 91 -9.31 50.44 -0.46
C THR A 91 -8.19 51.36 -0.93
N TRP A 92 -7.03 50.82 -1.33
CA TRP A 92 -5.93 51.64 -1.85
C TRP A 92 -6.30 52.37 -3.14
N TYR A 93 -7.04 51.73 -4.03
CA TYR A 93 -7.52 52.37 -5.25
C TYR A 93 -8.51 53.51 -4.95
N ALA A 94 -9.44 53.28 -4.02
CA ALA A 94 -10.41 54.29 -3.59
C ALA A 94 -9.75 55.48 -2.89
N VAL A 95 -8.75 55.24 -2.03
CA VAL A 95 -7.95 56.31 -1.40
C VAL A 95 -7.24 57.15 -2.47
N GLY A 96 -6.71 56.50 -3.52
CA GLY A 96 -6.11 57.20 -4.66
C GLY A 96 -7.10 58.14 -5.33
N GLN A 97 -8.29 57.64 -5.68
CA GLN A 97 -9.34 58.44 -6.30
C GLN A 97 -9.83 59.58 -5.41
N ALA A 98 -10.03 59.31 -4.12
CA ALA A 98 -10.42 60.32 -3.14
C ALA A 98 -9.35 61.41 -2.98
N THR A 99 -8.07 61.04 -3.00
CA THR A 99 -6.94 61.99 -2.89
C THR A 99 -6.87 62.89 -4.12
N THR A 100 -7.06 62.33 -5.32
CA THR A 100 -7.08 63.11 -6.57
C THR A 100 -8.26 64.09 -6.59
N ALA A 101 -9.47 63.63 -6.24
CA ALA A 101 -10.65 64.47 -6.18
C ALA A 101 -10.54 65.55 -5.08
N PHE A 102 -9.96 65.22 -3.93
CA PHE A 102 -9.72 66.18 -2.86
C PHE A 102 -8.75 67.28 -3.28
N SER A 103 -7.70 66.94 -4.01
CA SER A 103 -6.73 67.92 -4.52
C SER A 103 -7.39 68.92 -5.48
N GLN A 104 -8.35 68.46 -6.30
CA GLN A 104 -9.18 69.32 -7.15
C GLN A 104 -10.11 70.21 -6.32
N TYR A 105 -10.80 69.63 -5.35
CA TYR A 105 -11.68 70.38 -4.43
C TYR A 105 -10.94 71.50 -3.68
N VAL A 106 -9.72 71.25 -3.21
CA VAL A 106 -8.87 72.25 -2.54
C VAL A 106 -8.48 73.37 -3.50
N ALA A 107 -8.13 73.03 -4.74
CA ALA A 107 -7.76 74.02 -5.75
C ALA A 107 -8.93 74.95 -6.10
N ASP A 108 -10.15 74.42 -6.14
CA ASP A 108 -11.35 75.17 -6.52
C ASP A 108 -11.92 76.02 -5.36
N ASN A 109 -11.79 75.59 -4.10
CA ASN A 109 -12.44 76.23 -2.94
C ASN A 109 -11.49 77.03 -2.04
N GLY A 110 -10.17 77.00 -2.28
CA GLY A 110 -9.21 77.88 -1.63
C GLY A 110 -9.07 77.66 -0.11
N THR A 111 -9.55 78.61 0.70
CA THR A 111 -9.35 78.61 2.17
C THR A 111 -10.45 77.92 2.98
N ASP A 112 -11.60 77.61 2.37
CA ASP A 112 -12.76 77.02 3.06
C ASP A 112 -12.80 75.48 2.86
N VAL A 113 -11.66 74.84 3.14
CA VAL A 113 -11.44 73.43 2.87
C VAL A 113 -11.85 72.59 4.09
N VAL A 114 -12.77 71.66 3.86
CA VAL A 114 -13.19 70.66 4.86
C VAL A 114 -12.13 69.58 5.08
N ASN A 115 -12.23 68.84 6.19
CA ASN A 115 -11.34 67.71 6.45
C ASN A 115 -11.44 66.64 5.34
N PHE A 116 -10.32 66.00 4.99
CA PHE A 116 -10.28 64.94 3.98
C PHE A 116 -11.30 63.81 4.21
N LEU A 117 -11.52 63.39 5.47
CA LEU A 117 -12.49 62.33 5.76
C LEU A 117 -13.93 62.77 5.53
N ASP A 118 -14.25 64.03 5.83
CA ASP A 118 -15.57 64.61 5.56
C ASP A 118 -15.79 64.76 4.04
N PHE A 119 -14.76 65.20 3.30
CA PHE A 119 -14.75 65.18 1.84
C PHE A 119 -14.97 63.76 1.29
N TRP A 120 -14.23 62.78 1.79
CA TRP A 120 -14.34 61.41 1.28
C TRP A 120 -15.69 60.76 1.60
N GLN A 121 -16.35 61.19 2.68
CA GLN A 121 -17.70 60.75 3.00
C GLN A 121 -18.76 61.37 2.09
N ASN A 122 -18.70 62.68 1.84
CA ASN A 122 -19.77 63.43 1.18
C ASN A 122 -19.54 63.65 -0.32
N GLY A 123 -18.29 63.62 -0.77
CA GLY A 123 -17.87 63.71 -2.17
C GLY A 123 -18.01 65.09 -2.85
N TYR A 124 -18.90 65.96 -2.35
CA TYR A 124 -19.09 67.35 -2.79
C TYR A 124 -19.21 67.50 -4.33
N ASP A 125 -19.93 66.58 -4.97
CA ASP A 125 -20.17 66.48 -6.43
C ASP A 125 -18.92 66.35 -7.33
N ILE A 126 -17.71 66.25 -6.76
CA ILE A 126 -16.45 66.05 -7.48
C ILE A 126 -16.02 64.58 -7.40
N LEU A 127 -16.25 63.93 -6.26
CA LEU A 127 -16.00 62.51 -6.09
C LEU A 127 -17.25 61.71 -6.42
N ALA A 128 -17.11 60.75 -7.34
CA ALA A 128 -18.20 59.85 -7.69
C ALA A 128 -18.65 59.03 -6.47
N LYS A 129 -19.97 58.81 -6.34
CA LYS A 129 -20.59 58.18 -5.16
C LYS A 129 -20.01 56.79 -4.87
N GLU A 130 -19.57 56.08 -5.90
CA GLU A 130 -18.96 54.76 -5.83
C GLU A 130 -17.67 54.74 -5.00
N TRP A 131 -16.92 55.85 -5.00
CA TRP A 131 -15.63 55.99 -4.31
C TRP A 131 -15.75 56.58 -2.91
N THR A 132 -16.96 56.92 -2.47
CA THR A 132 -17.19 57.41 -1.11
C THR A 132 -16.80 56.36 -0.08
N ILE A 133 -16.29 56.80 1.07
CA ILE A 133 -15.77 55.90 2.11
C ILE A 133 -16.81 54.85 2.55
N SER A 134 -18.09 55.24 2.61
CA SER A 134 -19.18 54.34 2.99
C SER A 134 -19.40 53.25 1.94
N ASN A 135 -19.46 53.61 0.66
CA ASN A 135 -19.70 52.64 -0.41
C ASN A 135 -18.53 51.65 -0.54
N VAL A 136 -17.29 52.15 -0.47
CA VAL A 136 -16.08 51.31 -0.49
C VAL A 136 -16.09 50.33 0.67
N ALA A 137 -16.36 50.79 1.89
CA ALA A 137 -16.45 49.93 3.07
C ALA A 137 -17.55 48.85 2.94
N THR A 138 -18.70 49.18 2.37
CA THR A 138 -19.76 48.18 2.11
C THR A 138 -19.34 47.14 1.07
N LEU A 139 -18.60 47.56 0.05
CA LEU A 139 -18.10 46.67 -1.00
C LEU A 139 -17.03 45.72 -0.43
N ASP A 140 -16.10 46.23 0.39
CA ASP A 140 -15.11 45.42 1.09
C ASP A 140 -15.75 44.40 2.03
N PHE A 141 -16.74 44.83 2.80
CA PHE A 141 -17.52 43.93 3.66
C PHE A 141 -18.16 42.79 2.86
N LEU A 142 -18.78 43.12 1.71
CA LEU A 142 -19.39 42.13 0.83
C LEU A 142 -18.35 41.18 0.24
N ILE A 143 -17.19 41.68 -0.21
CA ILE A 143 -16.10 40.84 -0.73
C ILE A 143 -15.63 39.88 0.37
N ILE A 144 -15.35 40.37 1.59
CA ILE A 144 -14.90 39.54 2.71
C ILE A 144 -15.94 38.46 3.02
N PHE A 145 -17.22 38.82 3.04
CA PHE A 145 -18.29 37.85 3.24
C PHE A 145 -18.28 36.74 2.18
N VAL A 146 -18.11 37.11 0.90
CA VAL A 146 -17.96 36.16 -0.21
C VAL A 146 -16.72 35.28 -0.05
N VAL A 147 -15.57 35.82 0.38
CA VAL A 147 -14.36 35.02 0.66
C VAL A 147 -14.62 33.96 1.73
N ILE A 148 -15.31 34.34 2.81
CA ILE A 148 -15.63 33.43 3.90
C ILE A 148 -16.58 32.33 3.40
N ALA A 149 -17.65 32.70 2.69
CA ALA A 149 -18.58 31.74 2.10
C ALA A 149 -17.85 30.76 1.14
N LEU A 150 -16.99 31.29 0.26
CA LEU A 150 -16.18 30.49 -0.66
C LEU A 150 -15.23 29.55 0.08
N THR A 151 -14.63 30.00 1.19
CA THR A 151 -13.77 29.16 2.05
C THR A 151 -14.54 27.96 2.60
N LEU A 152 -15.77 28.17 3.09
CA LEU A 152 -16.63 27.09 3.59
C LEU A 152 -17.01 26.11 2.47
N VAL A 153 -17.41 26.63 1.29
CA VAL A 153 -17.76 25.79 0.13
C VAL A 153 -16.57 24.93 -0.31
N VAL A 154 -15.38 25.52 -0.44
CA VAL A 154 -14.14 24.80 -0.79
C VAL A 154 -13.84 23.71 0.24
N SER A 155 -13.99 24.01 1.54
CA SER A 155 -13.75 23.02 2.60
C SER A 155 -14.72 21.83 2.52
N ILE A 156 -16.02 22.10 2.40
CA ILE A 156 -17.05 21.05 2.34
C ILE A 156 -16.90 20.22 1.06
N GLN A 157 -16.70 20.86 -0.08
CA GLN A 157 -16.57 20.19 -1.36
C GLN A 157 -15.27 19.38 -1.45
N GLY A 158 -14.18 19.89 -0.88
CA GLY A 158 -12.90 19.19 -0.79
C GLY A 158 -13.01 17.92 0.05
N ARG A 159 -13.68 17.98 1.20
CA ARG A 159 -13.89 16.79 2.05
C ARG A 159 -14.75 15.73 1.36
N LYS A 160 -15.87 16.13 0.76
CA LYS A 160 -16.73 15.21 -0.01
C LYS A 160 -16.00 14.59 -1.20
N GLY A 161 -15.19 15.38 -1.91
CA GLY A 161 -14.38 14.91 -3.03
C GLY A 161 -13.34 13.87 -2.61
N ALA A 162 -12.62 14.14 -1.51
CA ALA A 162 -11.63 13.22 -0.95
C ALA A 162 -12.28 11.92 -0.44
N GLU A 163 -13.40 12.00 0.30
CA GLU A 163 -14.10 10.80 0.80
C GLU A 163 -14.61 9.91 -0.33
N LEU A 164 -15.10 10.49 -1.44
CA LEU A 164 -15.52 9.73 -2.61
C LEU A 164 -14.33 9.05 -3.30
N GLN A 165 -13.19 9.73 -3.37
CA GLN A 165 -11.97 9.18 -3.96
C GLN A 165 -11.43 8.03 -3.11
N ASP A 166 -11.35 8.19 -1.79
CA ASP A 166 -10.89 7.15 -0.86
C ASP A 166 -11.77 5.90 -0.91
N ARG A 167 -13.09 6.06 -1.02
CA ARG A 167 -14.02 4.93 -1.15
C ARG A 167 -13.81 4.18 -2.46
N ALA A 168 -13.72 4.91 -3.56
CA ALA A 168 -13.49 4.31 -4.87
C ALA A 168 -12.14 3.62 -4.95
N GLU A 169 -11.09 4.20 -4.36
CA GLU A 169 -9.77 3.58 -4.25
C GLU A 169 -9.83 2.25 -3.52
N ARG A 170 -10.51 2.21 -2.37
CA ARG A 170 -10.68 0.96 -1.59
C ARG A 170 -11.47 -0.10 -2.36
N GLU A 171 -12.53 0.29 -3.07
CA GLU A 171 -13.33 -0.62 -3.87
C GLU A 171 -12.53 -1.19 -5.04
N ILE A 172 -11.81 -0.34 -5.77
CA ILE A 172 -10.95 -0.73 -6.89
C ILE A 172 -9.82 -1.65 -6.41
N GLU A 173 -9.20 -1.31 -5.28
CA GLU A 173 -8.13 -2.11 -4.69
C GLU A 173 -8.66 -3.48 -4.25
N ALA A 174 -9.81 -3.54 -3.59
CA ALA A 174 -10.44 -4.80 -3.19
C ALA A 174 -10.76 -5.69 -4.40
N GLU A 175 -11.26 -5.12 -5.49
CA GLU A 175 -11.47 -5.83 -6.76
C GLU A 175 -10.15 -6.36 -7.35
N ARG A 176 -9.10 -5.54 -7.38
CA ARG A 176 -7.78 -5.93 -7.87
C ARG A 176 -7.20 -7.07 -7.04
N VAL A 177 -7.25 -6.97 -5.71
CA VAL A 177 -6.79 -8.03 -4.80
C VAL A 177 -7.58 -9.31 -5.02
N LYS A 178 -8.90 -9.22 -5.19
CA LYS A 178 -9.73 -10.39 -5.47
C LYS A 178 -9.30 -11.11 -6.76
N VAL A 179 -9.13 -10.37 -7.86
CA VAL A 179 -8.68 -10.94 -9.14
C VAL A 179 -7.27 -11.52 -9.02
N ALA A 180 -6.37 -10.83 -8.33
CA ALA A 180 -5.02 -11.32 -8.05
C ALA A 180 -5.02 -12.62 -7.24
N MET A 181 -5.91 -12.76 -6.25
CA MET A 181 -6.10 -14.00 -5.48
C MET A 181 -6.68 -15.12 -6.34
N GLU A 182 -7.63 -14.84 -7.23
CA GLU A 182 -8.17 -15.82 -8.18
C GLU A 182 -7.08 -16.36 -9.12
N ILE A 183 -6.25 -15.47 -9.66
CA ILE A 183 -5.10 -15.82 -10.51
C ILE A 183 -4.07 -16.62 -9.71
N ALA A 184 -3.68 -16.13 -8.52
CA ALA A 184 -2.68 -16.78 -7.68
C ALA A 184 -3.14 -18.18 -7.25
N GLY A 185 -4.41 -18.33 -6.86
CA GLY A 185 -4.99 -19.62 -6.48
C GLY A 185 -4.96 -20.62 -7.64
N TYR A 186 -5.42 -20.21 -8.82
CA TYR A 186 -5.44 -21.10 -9.99
C TYR A 186 -4.03 -21.49 -10.46
N LEU A 187 -3.09 -20.52 -10.49
CA LEU A 187 -1.74 -20.75 -10.97
C LEU A 187 -0.83 -21.44 -9.94
N HIS A 188 -1.17 -21.42 -8.66
CA HIS A 188 -0.39 -22.07 -7.60
C HIS A 188 -0.20 -23.56 -7.90
N ASP A 189 -1.27 -24.25 -8.29
CA ASP A 189 -1.27 -25.68 -8.63
C ASP A 189 -0.54 -25.96 -9.95
N LYS A 190 -0.31 -24.93 -10.77
CA LYS A 190 0.40 -25.00 -12.06
C LYS A 190 1.86 -24.56 -11.95
N ARG A 191 2.33 -24.17 -10.75
CA ARG A 191 3.77 -24.08 -10.50
C ARG A 191 4.35 -25.44 -10.79
N ALA A 192 5.16 -25.52 -11.85
CA ALA A 192 5.96 -26.71 -12.04
C ALA A 192 6.76 -26.91 -10.76
N LEU A 193 6.48 -27.98 -10.02
CA LEU A 193 7.53 -28.71 -9.35
C LEU A 193 8.51 -29.04 -10.46
N SER A 194 9.46 -28.14 -10.70
CA SER A 194 10.36 -28.17 -11.84
C SER A 194 10.85 -29.60 -11.97
N ASN A 195 10.70 -30.23 -13.13
CA ASN A 195 11.12 -31.61 -13.35
C ASN A 195 12.60 -31.82 -12.92
N LEU A 196 13.40 -30.74 -12.90
CA LEU A 196 14.74 -30.69 -12.32
C LEU A 196 14.77 -30.93 -10.80
N THR A 197 13.88 -30.29 -10.04
CA THR A 197 13.76 -30.50 -8.59
C THR A 197 13.18 -31.87 -8.27
N LEU A 198 12.17 -32.34 -9.01
CA LEU A 198 11.64 -33.70 -8.84
C LEU A 198 12.70 -34.77 -9.11
N ASN A 199 13.46 -34.67 -10.20
CA ASN A 199 14.53 -35.61 -10.51
C ASN A 199 15.66 -35.58 -9.48
N ALA A 200 16.06 -34.40 -9.01
CA ALA A 200 17.09 -34.28 -7.96
C ALA A 200 16.60 -34.83 -6.61
N THR A 201 15.36 -34.54 -6.24
CA THR A 201 14.78 -34.99 -4.96
C THR A 201 14.48 -36.48 -4.98
N LEU A 202 14.00 -37.01 -6.11
CA LEU A 202 13.77 -38.44 -6.33
C LEU A 202 15.08 -39.21 -6.34
N THR A 203 16.11 -38.73 -7.05
CA THR A 203 17.45 -39.34 -7.05
C THR A 203 18.05 -39.34 -5.64
N ASN A 204 17.92 -38.24 -4.89
CA ASN A 204 18.38 -38.18 -3.51
C ASN A 204 17.59 -39.11 -2.56
N ALA A 205 16.28 -39.23 -2.76
CA ALA A 205 15.45 -40.16 -1.99
C ALA A 205 15.82 -41.62 -2.30
N ILE A 206 16.02 -41.97 -3.57
CA ILE A 206 16.47 -43.29 -4.02
C ILE A 206 17.85 -43.61 -3.41
N ASN A 207 18.80 -42.67 -3.47
CA ASN A 207 20.13 -42.86 -2.88
C ASN A 207 20.07 -43.05 -1.35
N LYS A 208 19.21 -42.29 -0.65
CA LYS A 208 18.99 -42.48 0.80
C LYS A 208 18.36 -43.83 1.11
N LEU A 209 17.41 -44.30 0.31
CA LEU A 209 16.79 -45.63 0.47
C LEU A 209 17.79 -46.76 0.18
N LEU A 210 18.62 -46.63 -0.84
CA LEU A 210 19.69 -47.60 -1.15
C LEU A 210 20.72 -47.66 -0.02
N ASN A 211 21.17 -46.51 0.48
CA ASN A 211 22.10 -46.45 1.60
C ASN A 211 21.49 -47.01 2.89
N ALA A 212 20.22 -46.70 3.16
CA ALA A 212 19.50 -47.29 4.29
C ALA A 212 19.39 -48.82 4.14
N THR A 213 19.08 -49.32 2.95
CA THR A 213 18.98 -50.76 2.66
C THR A 213 20.33 -51.46 2.86
N HIS A 214 21.43 -50.88 2.36
CA HIS A 214 22.77 -51.42 2.60
C HIS A 214 23.17 -51.35 4.08
N SER A 215 22.78 -50.30 4.80
CA SER A 215 23.02 -50.21 6.24
C SER A 215 22.25 -51.30 7.01
N ILE A 216 21.03 -51.63 6.59
CA ILE A 216 20.23 -52.72 7.15
C ILE A 216 20.86 -54.07 6.80
N GLU A 217 21.31 -54.28 5.57
CA GLU A 217 21.96 -55.52 5.15
C GLU A 217 23.28 -55.77 5.92
N SER A 218 24.10 -54.73 6.05
CA SER A 218 25.37 -54.81 6.77
C SER A 218 25.18 -54.99 8.29
N THR A 219 24.21 -54.30 8.90
CA THR A 219 23.85 -54.52 10.31
C THR A 219 23.30 -55.93 10.53
N THR A 220 22.51 -56.46 9.60
CA THR A 220 22.03 -57.85 9.64
C THR A 220 23.19 -58.85 9.56
N LYS A 221 24.16 -58.63 8.66
CA LYS A 221 25.37 -59.47 8.56
C LYS A 221 26.26 -59.37 9.81
N ALA A 222 26.39 -58.17 10.39
CA ALA A 222 27.12 -57.99 11.64
C ALA A 222 26.42 -58.71 12.80
N LEU A 223 25.09 -58.62 12.87
CA LEU A 223 24.26 -59.33 13.83
C LEU A 223 24.38 -60.85 13.68
N GLU A 224 24.36 -61.38 12.45
CA GLU A 224 24.57 -62.81 12.20
C GLU A 224 25.95 -63.27 12.68
N LYS A 225 26.99 -62.47 12.42
CA LYS A 225 28.36 -62.74 12.89
C LYS A 225 28.48 -62.66 14.42
N THR A 226 27.81 -61.71 15.08
CA THR A 226 27.83 -61.63 16.55
C THR A 226 27.02 -62.76 17.17
N THR A 227 25.86 -63.12 16.61
CA THR A 227 25.08 -64.30 17.01
C THR A 227 25.90 -65.58 16.90
N LYS A 228 26.67 -65.76 15.82
CA LYS A 228 27.59 -66.92 15.66
C LYS A 228 28.74 -66.94 16.67
N LYS A 229 29.08 -65.80 17.28
CA LYS A 229 30.16 -65.66 18.27
C LYS A 229 29.72 -65.79 19.73
N PHE A 230 28.42 -65.95 20.01
CA PHE A 230 27.99 -66.28 21.35
C PHE A 230 28.19 -67.77 21.63
N PRO A 231 29.05 -68.16 22.60
CA PRO A 231 29.04 -69.52 23.11
C PRO A 231 27.75 -69.74 23.93
N VAL A 232 27.07 -70.86 23.68
CA VAL A 232 26.00 -71.34 24.58
C VAL A 232 26.67 -71.69 25.92
N ALA A 233 26.63 -70.77 26.88
CA ALA A 233 27.22 -70.97 28.20
C ALA A 233 26.38 -71.98 29.00
N LYS A 234 27.02 -73.10 29.34
CA LYS A 234 26.55 -74.11 30.29
C LYS A 234 26.65 -73.52 31.71
N ARG A 235 25.58 -73.69 32.50
CA ARG A 235 25.41 -73.23 33.88
C ARG A 235 26.18 -74.15 34.84
N GLU A 236 27.03 -73.61 35.72
CA GLU A 236 27.42 -74.24 36.99
C GLU A 236 28.11 -73.23 37.94
N ASP A 237 27.36 -72.95 39.00
CA ASP A 237 27.61 -72.44 40.35
C ASP A 237 29.05 -72.26 40.87
N ASP A 238 29.37 -71.05 41.38
CA ASP A 238 30.27 -70.92 42.54
C ASP A 238 29.93 -69.69 43.40
N PHE A 239 29.42 -69.97 44.60
CA PHE A 239 29.03 -69.02 45.65
C PHE A 239 30.16 -68.99 46.70
N SER A 240 31.09 -68.04 46.64
CA SER A 240 31.82 -67.58 47.85
C SER A 240 32.73 -66.38 47.57
N SER A 241 32.25 -65.17 47.86
CA SER A 241 33.00 -64.13 48.58
C SER A 241 32.12 -62.90 48.76
N PHE A 242 31.54 -62.80 49.94
CA PHE A 242 30.93 -61.59 50.49
C PHE A 242 31.98 -60.48 50.64
N ASP A 243 31.61 -59.23 50.36
CA ASP A 243 31.73 -58.21 51.41
C ASP A 243 30.63 -57.14 51.26
N PHE A 244 29.99 -56.83 52.39
CA PHE A 244 28.83 -55.98 52.56
C PHE A 244 29.24 -54.84 53.49
N SER A 245 29.34 -53.62 52.96
CA SER A 245 29.59 -52.42 53.77
C SER A 245 28.58 -51.33 53.43
N LEU A 246 27.71 -51.03 54.41
CA LEU A 246 26.84 -49.86 54.48
C LEU A 246 27.63 -48.68 55.06
N GLY A 247 27.53 -47.50 54.45
CA GLY A 247 28.03 -46.28 55.11
C GLY A 247 28.13 -45.02 54.26
N THR A 248 26.98 -44.37 54.00
CA THR A 248 26.70 -42.91 54.01
C THR A 248 27.55 -41.85 53.23
N PRO A 249 26.95 -40.68 52.90
CA PRO A 249 27.43 -39.79 51.83
C PRO A 249 28.08 -38.48 52.34
N VAL A 250 29.14 -37.95 51.70
CA VAL A 250 29.60 -36.55 51.91
C VAL A 250 30.32 -35.92 50.69
N LYS A 251 29.70 -34.85 50.18
CA LYS A 251 30.18 -33.51 49.71
C LYS A 251 31.56 -33.28 49.04
N ALA A 252 31.47 -32.64 47.86
CA ALA A 252 32.07 -31.36 47.41
C ALA A 252 33.49 -30.90 47.84
N ALA A 253 34.33 -30.59 46.83
CA ALA A 253 35.24 -29.41 46.73
C ALA A 253 35.91 -29.43 45.33
N ARG A 254 35.72 -28.47 44.42
CA ARG A 254 36.38 -27.15 44.29
C ARG A 254 37.92 -27.22 44.38
N ASN A 255 38.66 -27.02 43.28
CA ASN A 255 39.19 -25.70 42.86
C ASN A 255 40.31 -25.78 41.77
N SER A 256 40.23 -24.86 40.81
CA SER A 256 41.27 -24.07 40.12
C SER A 256 42.73 -24.57 39.92
N LYS A 257 43.22 -24.45 38.67
CA LYS A 257 44.35 -23.59 38.22
C LYS A 257 44.54 -23.84 36.70
N ARG A 258 44.29 -22.90 35.79
CA ARG A 258 44.93 -21.60 35.45
C ARG A 258 46.28 -21.77 34.73
N SER A 259 46.41 -20.99 33.63
CA SER A 259 47.64 -20.52 32.96
C SER A 259 48.21 -21.48 31.91
N SER A 260 48.68 -21.07 30.72
CA SER A 260 48.86 -19.75 30.09
C SER A 260 49.42 -19.97 28.66
N ARG A 261 49.17 -18.98 27.78
CA ARG A 261 49.99 -18.47 26.64
C ARG A 261 50.85 -19.47 25.85
N GLY A 262 50.89 -19.45 24.53
CA GLY A 262 50.44 -18.43 23.58
C GLY A 262 51.35 -18.44 22.36
N LYS A 263 50.82 -18.03 21.22
CA LYS A 263 51.37 -17.07 20.25
C LYS A 263 50.33 -16.93 19.14
#